data_AF-A0A379GFQ0-F1
#
_entry.id   AF-A0A379GFQ0-F1
#
_cell.length_a   1.000
_cell.length_b   1.000
_cell.length_c   1.000
_cell.angle_alpha   90.00
_cell.angle_beta   90.00
_cell.angle_gamma   90.00
#
_symmetry.space_group_name_H-M   'P 1'
#
loop_
_entity.id
_entity.type
_entity.pdbx_description
1 polymer ?
#
loop_
_entity_poly.entity_id
_entity_poly.type
_entity_poly.pdbx_seq_one_letter_code
_entity_poly.pdbx_strand_id
1 'polypeptide(L)' 'MERKGEGKVLDQFNNPDNPRAHFTSTGPEIWQQTQGRITHFVLAWEQQVR' A
#
# COMPACT_ATOMS: atom_id res chain seq x y z
N MET A 1 13.21 17.87 -12.05
CA MET A 1 13.03 16.91 -10.95
C MET A 1 13.89 15.68 -11.20
N GLU A 2 13.38 14.50 -11.55
CA GLU A 2 14.22 13.28 -11.60
C GLU A 2 15.33 13.29 -12.65
N ARG A 3 15.03 13.56 -13.93
CA ARG A 3 16.05 13.65 -15.00
C ARG A 3 17.05 14.81 -14.81
N LYS A 4 16.73 15.74 -13.93
CA LYS A 4 17.60 16.87 -13.54
C LYS A 4 18.38 16.60 -12.25
N GLY A 5 18.19 15.45 -11.61
CA GLY A 5 18.85 15.08 -10.34
C GLY A 5 18.28 15.74 -9.08
N GLU A 6 17.16 16.46 -9.20
CA GLU A 6 16.57 17.25 -8.11
C GLU A 6 15.54 16.45 -7.27
N GLY A 7 15.32 15.18 -7.60
CA GLY A 7 14.34 14.33 -6.92
C GLY A 7 14.39 12.88 -7.39
N LYS A 8 13.66 12.00 -6.69
CA LYS A 8 13.57 10.57 -6.98
C LYS A 8 12.11 10.18 -7.20
N VAL A 9 11.81 9.46 -8.28
CA VAL A 9 10.51 8.80 -8.43
C VAL A 9 10.50 7.59 -7.52
N LEU A 10 9.56 7.58 -6.58
CA LEU A 10 9.43 6.50 -5.60
C LEU A 10 8.79 5.24 -6.18
N ASP A 11 8.22 5.35 -7.40
CA ASP A 11 7.64 4.26 -8.19
C ASP A 11 6.71 3.37 -7.36
N GLN A 12 5.56 3.92 -6.94
CA GLN A 12 4.63 3.22 -6.05
C GLN A 12 4.10 1.88 -6.60
N PHE A 13 4.24 1.63 -7.91
CA PHE A 13 3.78 0.40 -8.55
C PHE A 13 4.85 -0.70 -8.52
N ASN A 14 6.13 -0.33 -8.60
CA ASN A 14 7.22 -1.29 -8.52
C ASN A 14 7.93 -1.30 -7.16
N ASN A 15 7.65 -0.34 -6.28
CA ASN A 15 8.28 -0.24 -4.98
C ASN A 15 7.67 -1.26 -3.98
N PRO A 16 8.46 -2.23 -3.48
CA PRO A 16 7.98 -3.24 -2.54
C PRO A 16 7.59 -2.66 -1.17
N ASP A 17 7.99 -1.43 -0.85
CA ASP A 17 7.60 -0.75 0.39
C ASP A 17 6.09 -0.47 0.42
N ASN A 18 5.45 -0.32 -0.75
CA ASN A 18 4.01 -0.09 -0.83
C ASN A 18 3.19 -1.28 -0.26
N PRO A 19 3.28 -2.51 -0.80
CA PRO A 19 2.57 -3.65 -0.21
C PRO A 19 3.08 -3.98 1.21
N ARG A 20 4.37 -3.74 1.50
CA ARG A 20 4.95 -3.98 2.82
C ARG A 20 4.29 -3.11 3.89
N ALA A 21 4.06 -1.83 3.60
CA ALA A 21 3.41 -0.91 4.53
C ALA A 21 2.08 -1.49 5.02
N HIS A 22 1.21 -1.91 4.10
CA HIS A 22 -0.08 -2.50 4.44
C HIS A 22 0.03 -3.80 5.24
N PHE A 23 1.03 -4.64 4.96
CA PHE A 23 1.26 -5.85 5.74
C PHE A 23 1.73 -5.54 7.17
N THR A 24 2.59 -4.54 7.34
CA THR A 24 3.20 -4.22 8.64
C THR A 24 2.38 -3.27 9.51
N SER A 25 1.47 -2.48 8.94
CA SER A 25 0.63 -1.53 9.68
C SER A 25 -0.86 -1.78 9.46
N THR A 26 -1.39 -1.47 8.27
CA THR A 26 -2.85 -1.50 8.00
C THR A 26 -3.50 -2.84 8.37
N GLY A 27 -2.85 -3.96 8.03
CA GLY A 27 -3.33 -5.30 8.38
C GLY A 27 -3.39 -5.53 9.89
N PRO A 28 -2.27 -5.39 10.63
CA PRO A 28 -2.26 -5.47 12.08
C PRO A 28 -3.23 -4.51 12.78
N GLU A 29 -3.38 -3.28 12.29
CA GLU A 29 -4.34 -2.30 12.81
C GLU A 29 -5.77 -2.82 12.71
N ILE A 30 -6.20 -3.24 11.51
CA ILE A 30 -7.53 -3.83 11.28
C ILE A 30 -7.74 -5.06 12.17
N TRP A 31 -6.74 -5.94 12.24
CA TRP A 31 -6.83 -7.15 13.05
C TRP A 31 -7.01 -6.85 14.54
N GLN A 32 -6.21 -5.94 15.09
CA GLN A 32 -6.29 -5.54 16.50
C GLN A 32 -7.61 -4.82 16.80
N GLN A 33 -8.00 -3.86 15.96
CA GLN A 33 -9.21 -3.05 16.15
C GLN A 33 -10.49 -3.89 16.07
N THR A 34 -10.50 -4.92 15.21
CA THR A 34 -11.62 -5.86 15.11
C THR A 34 -11.53 -7.02 16.12
N GLN A 35 -10.46 -7.06 16.93
CA GLN A 35 -10.15 -8.17 17.83
C GLN A 35 -10.17 -9.52 17.11
N GLY A 36 -9.69 -9.57 15.87
CA GLY A 36 -9.69 -10.75 15.03
C GLY A 36 -11.07 -11.21 14.54
N ARG A 37 -12.10 -10.35 14.61
CA ARG A 37 -13.48 -10.69 14.21
C ARG A 37 -13.89 -10.17 12.83
N ILE A 38 -12.96 -9.62 12.04
CA ILE A 38 -13.21 -9.27 10.65
C ILE A 38 -13.64 -10.51 9.85
N THR A 39 -14.72 -10.39 9.07
CA THR A 39 -15.25 -11.50 8.24
C THR A 39 -15.26 -11.18 6.75
N HIS A 40 -15.31 -9.89 6.40
CA HIS A 40 -15.33 -9.42 5.03
C HIS A 40 -14.40 -8.21 4.92
N PHE A 41 -13.64 -8.17 3.85
CA PHE A 41 -12.69 -7.10 3.56
C PHE A 41 -12.91 -6.63 2.12
N VAL A 42 -13.09 -5.32 1.94
CA VAL A 42 -13.32 -4.71 0.63
C VAL A 42 -12.13 -3.81 0.33
N LEU A 43 -11.51 -4.03 -0.81
CA LEU A 43 -10.46 -3.18 -1.36
C LEU A 43 -10.91 -2.65 -2.72
N ALA A 44 -10.62 -1.37 -2.97
CA ALA A 44 -10.71 -0.83 -4.31
C ALA A 44 -9.38 -1.07 -5.02
N TRP A 45 -9.43 -1.71 -6.18
CA TRP A 45 -8.29 -1.76 -7.09
C TRP A 45 -8.47 -0.69 -8.16
N GLU A 46 -7.49 0.20 -8.29
CA GLU A 46 -7.43 1.11 -9.44
C GLU A 46 -6.68 0.42 -10.57
N GLN A 47 -7.38 0.13 -11.69
CA GLN A 47 -6.69 -0.27 -12.91
C GLN A 47 -6.09 0.98 -13.55
N GLN A 48 -4.77 1.09 -13.51
CA GLN A 48 -4.08 1.94 -14.47
C GLN A 48 -4.05 1.19 -15.80
N VAL A 49 -4.87 1.67 -16.73
CA VAL A 49 -4.79 1.30 -18.13
C VAL A 49 -3.33 1.48 -18.57
N ARG A 50 -2.76 0.42 -19.15
CA ARG A 50 -1.43 0.44 -19.75
C ARG A 50 -1.32 1.51 -20.83
#